data_AF-A0A139IHC4-F1
#
_entry.id   AF-A0A139IHC4-F1
#
_cell.length_a   1.000
_cell.length_b   1.000
_cell.length_c   1.000
_cell.angle_alpha   90.00
_cell.angle_beta   90.00
_cell.angle_gamma   90.00
#
_symmetry.space_group_name_H-M   'P 1'
#
loop_
_entity.id
_entity.type
_entity.pdbx_description
1 polymer ?
#
loop_
_entity_poly.entity_id
_entity_poly.type
_entity_poly.pdbx_seq_one_letter_code
_entity_poly.pdbx_strand_id
1 'polypeptide(L)'
;MSLMTVDHELKKGYEVLENDARQANLAAHQSNLRVIHTTPSDGNPLVCVVGVGYVGEILLKEFGSIFPAIGFDLSDSRLQYLQPAFSPLKTVRLSSDLSILREATHFCISVPTLLRPDKSINTDHLVRAIAMVTSQARPGSTIVIESSVSVGMTRTLLGPYSDRFHCGMSPERVDPGRTQPPAREIPKIISALSEPALLSMHKIYSQAFETVIPVSTPEVAEMTKLFENCYRMVNISYVNEIADACAKHGIDADEVISAAATKPFGFQSFKPGLGVGGHCIPINPHYLMVNNDLPVLRRATADTWARPRLAAREFFKVCKQANEEPRILVIGMGFKPGQSVISCSPGVAFADELQNLGCDGLAFYDPLVEQAQIPVIRKLSEEEYSAKLVDALFDAVAVCTKQDKVDWLVLKNLTRAAVQWY
;
A
#
# COMPACT_ATOMS: atom_id res chain seq x y z
N MET A 1 23.03 24.03 40.06
CA MET A 1 21.81 24.64 40.61
C MET A 1 20.66 23.67 40.33
N SER A 2 19.86 23.35 41.34
CA SER A 2 19.00 22.15 41.46
C SER A 2 18.12 21.85 40.25
N LEU A 3 18.17 20.60 39.77
CA LEU A 3 17.15 19.98 38.94
C LEU A 3 15.83 19.95 39.73
N MET A 4 14.76 20.47 39.12
CA MET A 4 13.39 20.28 39.61
C MET A 4 13.04 18.80 39.52
N THR A 5 12.97 18.12 40.66
CA THR A 5 12.28 16.84 40.79
C THR A 5 10.78 17.09 40.60
N VAL A 6 10.25 16.64 39.47
CA VAL A 6 8.81 16.57 39.23
C VAL A 6 8.21 15.63 40.29
N ASP A 7 7.22 16.13 41.02
CA ASP A 7 6.54 15.40 42.09
C ASP A 7 5.96 14.06 41.55
N HIS A 8 6.26 12.97 42.24
CA HIS A 8 5.88 11.62 41.83
C HIS A 8 4.35 11.43 41.85
N GLU A 9 3.65 12.18 42.69
CA GLU A 9 2.18 12.21 42.76
C GLU A 9 1.58 12.89 41.51
N LEU A 10 2.18 13.99 41.05
CA LEU A 10 1.75 14.68 39.82
C LEU A 10 1.94 13.79 38.60
N LYS A 11 3.07 13.07 38.50
CA LYS A 11 3.32 12.13 37.39
C LYS A 11 2.28 10.99 37.33
N LYS A 12 1.91 10.42 38.48
CA LYS A 12 0.83 9.42 38.55
C LYS A 12 -0.53 10.01 38.17
N GLY A 13 -0.84 11.23 38.60
CA GLY A 13 -2.07 11.92 38.23
C GLY A 13 -2.20 12.15 36.72
N TYR A 14 -1.11 12.55 36.06
CA TYR A 14 -1.07 12.72 34.59
C TYR A 14 -1.21 11.39 33.84
N GLU A 15 -0.54 10.33 34.28
CA GLU A 15 -0.64 8.99 33.66
C GLU A 15 -2.06 8.40 33.76
N VAL A 16 -2.78 8.65 34.87
CA VAL A 16 -4.18 8.23 35.03
C VAL A 16 -5.09 9.03 34.11
N LEU A 17 -4.95 10.36 34.07
CA LEU A 17 -5.75 11.23 33.20
C LEU A 17 -5.54 10.97 31.71
N GLU A 18 -4.30 10.68 31.27
CA GLU A 18 -4.02 10.33 29.87
C GLU A 18 -4.58 8.96 29.48
N ASN A 19 -4.49 7.96 30.38
CA ASN A 19 -5.08 6.65 30.13
C ASN A 19 -6.60 6.70 30.08
N ASP A 20 -7.23 7.45 30.98
CA ASP A 20 -8.68 7.65 31.00
C ASP A 20 -9.14 8.43 29.77
N ALA A 21 -8.42 9.47 29.34
CA ALA A 21 -8.74 10.22 28.12
C ALA A 21 -8.55 9.38 26.85
N ARG A 22 -7.53 8.52 26.80
CA ARG A 22 -7.27 7.62 25.67
C ARG A 22 -8.32 6.51 25.60
N GLN A 23 -8.69 5.90 26.73
CA GLN A 23 -9.77 4.94 26.79
C GLN A 23 -11.13 5.57 26.50
N ALA A 24 -11.41 6.77 27.01
CA ALA A 24 -12.64 7.50 26.74
C ALA A 24 -12.75 7.89 25.25
N ASN A 25 -11.66 8.31 24.61
CA ASN A 25 -11.66 8.63 23.18
C ASN A 25 -11.81 7.37 22.31
N LEU A 26 -11.17 6.25 22.66
CA LEU A 26 -11.41 4.96 21.99
C LEU A 26 -12.85 4.49 22.19
N ALA A 27 -13.38 4.58 23.40
CA ALA A 27 -14.74 4.16 23.74
C ALA A 27 -15.79 5.06 23.07
N ALA A 28 -15.55 6.38 22.96
CA ALA A 28 -16.42 7.32 22.25
C ALA A 28 -16.37 7.15 20.73
N HIS A 29 -15.23 6.74 20.17
CA HIS A 29 -15.15 6.36 18.76
C HIS A 29 -15.85 5.02 18.49
N GLN A 30 -15.72 4.06 19.41
CA GLN A 30 -16.38 2.76 19.35
C GLN A 30 -17.90 2.86 19.58
N SER A 31 -18.38 3.78 20.41
CA SER A 31 -19.83 3.96 20.68
C SER A 31 -20.62 4.53 19.50
N ASN A 32 -19.93 5.15 18.52
CA ASN A 32 -20.52 5.56 17.24
C ASN A 32 -20.55 4.43 16.19
N LEU A 33 -19.94 3.29 16.48
CA LEU A 33 -19.96 2.11 15.60
C LEU A 33 -21.14 1.23 15.99
N ARG A 34 -22.02 0.94 15.02
CA ARG A 34 -23.19 0.09 15.24
C ARG A 34 -22.75 -1.36 15.43
N VAL A 35 -22.99 -1.95 16.59
CA VAL A 35 -22.88 -3.41 16.75
C VAL A 35 -24.15 -4.04 16.22
N ILE A 36 -24.02 -4.93 15.22
CA ILE A 36 -25.16 -5.51 14.54
C ILE A 36 -25.32 -6.97 14.96
N HIS A 37 -26.47 -7.32 15.53
CA HIS A 37 -26.84 -8.69 15.85
C HIS A 37 -27.59 -9.32 14.66
N THR A 38 -26.97 -10.28 13.98
CA THR A 38 -27.59 -11.04 12.87
C THR A 38 -28.21 -12.34 13.39
N THR A 39 -29.43 -12.68 12.96
CA THR A 39 -29.91 -14.07 12.94
C THR A 39 -29.41 -14.76 11.66
N PRO A 40 -28.93 -16.02 11.71
CA PRO A 40 -28.47 -16.72 10.51
C PRO A 40 -29.63 -17.01 9.55
N SER A 41 -29.48 -16.68 8.26
CA SER A 41 -30.23 -17.37 7.20
C SER A 41 -29.71 -18.81 7.00
N ASP A 42 -30.61 -19.74 6.72
CA ASP A 42 -30.46 -21.21 6.73
C ASP A 42 -29.58 -21.84 5.62
N GLY A 43 -28.56 -21.12 5.12
CA GLY A 43 -27.61 -21.66 4.13
C GLY A 43 -26.16 -21.61 4.59
N ASN A 44 -25.39 -22.68 4.31
CA ASN A 44 -23.93 -22.69 4.47
C ASN A 44 -23.28 -21.71 3.47
N PRO A 45 -22.52 -20.69 3.93
CA PRO A 45 -21.85 -19.75 3.04
C PRO A 45 -20.80 -20.44 2.13
N LEU A 46 -20.75 -20.03 0.86
CA LEU A 46 -19.68 -20.34 -0.07
C LEU A 46 -19.15 -19.01 -0.61
N VAL A 47 -17.91 -18.67 -0.23
CA VAL A 47 -17.30 -17.36 -0.52
C VAL A 47 -16.46 -17.46 -1.79
N CYS A 48 -16.72 -16.60 -2.78
CA CYS A 48 -15.90 -16.49 -3.97
C CYS A 48 -15.11 -15.19 -3.95
N VAL A 49 -13.79 -15.28 -4.04
CA VAL A 49 -12.91 -14.12 -4.22
C VAL A 49 -12.60 -14.01 -5.72
N VAL A 50 -13.01 -12.90 -6.34
CA VAL A 50 -12.86 -12.62 -7.76
C VAL A 50 -11.66 -11.71 -7.97
N GLY A 51 -10.63 -12.22 -8.63
CA GLY A 51 -9.29 -11.64 -8.68
C GLY A 51 -8.50 -12.05 -7.45
N VAL A 52 -7.54 -12.96 -7.62
CA VAL A 52 -6.67 -13.47 -6.53
C VAL A 52 -5.25 -12.97 -6.70
N GLY A 53 -5.11 -11.69 -7.03
CA GLY A 53 -3.85 -10.94 -6.90
C GLY A 53 -3.43 -10.81 -5.42
N TYR A 54 -2.62 -9.81 -5.09
CA TYR A 54 -2.10 -9.65 -3.74
C TYR A 54 -3.19 -9.58 -2.65
N VAL A 55 -4.20 -8.72 -2.86
CA VAL A 55 -5.32 -8.57 -1.90
C VAL A 55 -6.22 -9.80 -1.91
N GLY A 56 -6.62 -10.28 -3.09
CA GLY A 56 -7.51 -11.42 -3.20
C GLY A 56 -6.92 -12.72 -2.65
N GLU A 57 -5.61 -12.93 -2.73
CA GLU A 57 -4.94 -14.06 -2.07
C GLU A 57 -5.11 -14.01 -0.55
N ILE A 58 -4.95 -12.84 0.06
CA ILE A 58 -5.14 -12.65 1.50
C ILE A 58 -6.60 -12.92 1.88
N LEU A 59 -7.55 -12.32 1.16
CA LEU A 59 -8.99 -12.55 1.40
C LEU A 59 -9.35 -14.03 1.26
N LEU A 60 -8.84 -14.71 0.23
CA LEU A 60 -9.11 -16.12 0.00
C LEU A 60 -8.55 -16.99 1.13
N LYS A 61 -7.38 -16.63 1.68
CA LYS A 61 -6.78 -17.33 2.82
C LYS A 61 -7.63 -17.16 4.08
N GLU A 62 -8.05 -15.93 4.40
CA GLU A 62 -8.83 -15.68 5.61
C GLU A 62 -10.22 -16.34 5.53
N PHE A 63 -10.94 -16.15 4.42
CA PHE A 63 -12.25 -16.79 4.23
C PHE A 63 -12.17 -18.30 4.05
N GLY A 64 -11.20 -18.79 3.27
CA GLY A 64 -11.02 -20.22 2.99
C GLY A 64 -10.59 -21.06 4.19
N SER A 65 -10.10 -20.42 5.26
CA SER A 65 -9.79 -21.06 6.53
C SER A 65 -11.04 -21.33 7.39
N ILE A 66 -12.18 -20.69 7.06
CA ILE A 66 -13.43 -20.75 7.83
C ILE A 66 -14.57 -21.35 7.01
N PHE A 67 -14.65 -21.00 5.72
CA PHE A 67 -15.73 -21.38 4.83
C PHE A 67 -15.21 -22.19 3.63
N PRO A 68 -16.08 -22.99 2.99
CA PRO A 68 -15.90 -23.34 1.59
C PRO A 68 -15.67 -22.06 0.77
N ALA A 69 -14.62 -22.07 -0.06
CA ALA A 69 -14.27 -20.88 -0.83
C ALA A 69 -13.81 -21.20 -2.26
N ILE A 70 -13.96 -20.21 -3.14
CA ILE A 70 -13.50 -20.25 -4.52
C ILE A 70 -12.56 -19.06 -4.74
N GLY A 71 -11.32 -19.32 -5.15
CA GLY A 71 -10.44 -18.33 -5.73
C GLY A 71 -10.62 -18.30 -7.25
N PHE A 72 -11.21 -17.24 -7.78
CA PHE A 72 -11.43 -17.08 -9.21
C PHE A 72 -10.46 -16.07 -9.81
N ASP A 73 -9.75 -16.45 -10.88
CA ASP A 73 -8.90 -15.55 -11.66
C ASP A 73 -8.94 -15.92 -13.15
N LEU A 74 -8.71 -14.94 -14.02
CA LEU A 74 -8.56 -15.19 -15.46
C LEU A 74 -7.16 -15.70 -15.81
N SER A 75 -6.18 -15.51 -14.93
CA SER A 75 -4.80 -15.95 -15.14
C SER A 75 -4.58 -17.37 -14.61
N ASP A 76 -4.55 -18.35 -15.51
CA ASP A 76 -4.21 -19.73 -15.15
C ASP A 76 -2.82 -19.84 -14.51
N SER A 77 -1.85 -19.04 -14.96
CA SER A 77 -0.52 -18.98 -14.34
C SER A 77 -0.58 -18.50 -12.89
N ARG A 78 -1.46 -17.53 -12.57
CA ARG A 78 -1.66 -17.08 -11.19
C ARG A 78 -2.31 -18.17 -10.34
N LEU A 79 -3.30 -18.87 -10.86
CA LEU A 79 -3.96 -19.97 -10.15
C LEU A 79 -2.96 -21.12 -9.88
N GLN A 80 -2.15 -21.49 -10.87
CA GLN A 80 -1.09 -22.50 -10.71
C GLN A 80 -0.06 -22.10 -9.65
N TYR A 81 0.36 -20.82 -9.65
CA TYR A 81 1.26 -20.29 -8.64
C TYR A 81 0.67 -20.39 -7.21
N LEU A 82 -0.63 -20.17 -7.06
CA LEU A 82 -1.32 -20.22 -5.77
C LEU A 82 -1.66 -21.65 -5.31
N GLN A 83 -1.74 -22.61 -6.23
CA GLN A 83 -2.16 -23.98 -5.93
C GLN A 83 -1.43 -24.61 -4.73
N PRO A 84 -0.10 -24.52 -4.59
CA PRO A 84 0.59 -25.09 -3.43
C PRO A 84 0.17 -24.46 -2.09
N ALA A 85 -0.08 -23.15 -2.07
CA ALA A 85 -0.47 -22.42 -0.86
C ALA A 85 -1.89 -22.78 -0.38
N PHE A 86 -2.79 -23.12 -1.31
CA PHE A 86 -4.19 -23.43 -1.00
C PHE A 86 -4.51 -24.94 -0.96
N SER A 87 -3.62 -25.80 -1.44
CA SER A 87 -3.81 -27.27 -1.37
C SER A 87 -4.07 -27.83 0.05
N PRO A 88 -3.50 -27.26 1.14
CA PRO A 88 -3.84 -27.68 2.50
C PRO A 88 -5.29 -27.33 2.92
N LEU A 89 -5.90 -26.32 2.30
CA LEU A 89 -7.27 -25.89 2.58
C LEU A 89 -8.23 -26.66 1.66
N LYS A 90 -8.59 -27.88 2.07
CA LYS A 90 -9.39 -28.83 1.24
C LYS A 90 -10.74 -28.29 0.75
N THR A 91 -11.28 -27.27 1.39
CA THR A 91 -12.56 -26.62 1.05
C THR A 91 -12.39 -25.43 0.11
N VAL A 92 -11.15 -25.11 -0.30
CA VAL A 92 -10.83 -24.04 -1.26
C VAL A 92 -10.62 -24.63 -2.64
N ARG A 93 -11.31 -24.06 -3.64
CA ARG A 93 -11.13 -24.38 -5.07
C ARG A 93 -10.56 -23.19 -5.80
N LEU A 94 -9.57 -23.41 -6.67
CA LEU A 94 -9.05 -22.41 -7.60
C LEU A 94 -9.62 -22.71 -8.99
N SER A 95 -10.11 -21.69 -9.69
CA SER A 95 -10.71 -21.88 -11.02
C SER A 95 -10.69 -20.63 -11.87
N SER A 96 -10.54 -20.81 -13.18
CA SER A 96 -10.77 -19.81 -14.23
C SER A 96 -12.08 -20.04 -14.98
N ASP A 97 -12.83 -21.09 -14.65
CA ASP A 97 -14.13 -21.40 -15.27
C ASP A 97 -15.24 -20.56 -14.65
N LEU A 98 -15.86 -19.72 -15.49
CA LEU A 98 -16.98 -18.85 -15.12
C LEU A 98 -18.19 -19.61 -14.55
N SER A 99 -18.37 -20.87 -14.92
CA SER A 99 -19.53 -21.66 -14.49
C SER A 99 -19.56 -21.86 -12.96
N ILE A 100 -18.38 -21.89 -12.32
CA ILE A 100 -18.23 -22.10 -10.87
C ILE A 100 -18.84 -20.96 -10.04
N LEU A 101 -18.95 -19.76 -10.61
CA LEU A 101 -19.51 -18.58 -9.94
C LEU A 101 -20.97 -18.82 -9.53
N ARG A 102 -21.71 -19.66 -10.26
CA ARG A 102 -23.11 -20.00 -9.95
C ARG A 102 -23.26 -20.69 -8.60
N GLU A 103 -22.22 -21.34 -8.10
CA GLU A 103 -22.28 -22.08 -6.85
C GLU A 103 -22.23 -21.14 -5.63
N ALA A 104 -21.52 -20.02 -5.74
CA ALA A 104 -21.23 -19.14 -4.63
C ALA A 104 -22.45 -18.37 -4.12
N THR A 105 -22.39 -17.96 -2.86
CA THR A 105 -23.41 -17.13 -2.20
C THR A 105 -22.90 -15.74 -1.87
N HIS A 106 -21.58 -15.59 -1.69
CA HIS A 106 -20.92 -14.33 -1.39
C HIS A 106 -19.76 -14.13 -2.36
N PHE A 107 -19.61 -12.92 -2.89
CA PHE A 107 -18.58 -12.54 -3.86
C PHE A 107 -17.81 -11.34 -3.33
N CYS A 108 -16.49 -11.47 -3.25
CA CYS A 108 -15.56 -10.41 -2.89
C CYS A 108 -14.73 -10.06 -4.14
N ILE A 109 -14.97 -8.88 -4.73
CA ILE A 109 -14.34 -8.46 -5.98
C ILE A 109 -13.07 -7.67 -5.68
N SER A 110 -11.91 -8.27 -5.94
CA SER A 110 -10.58 -7.75 -5.67
C SER A 110 -9.72 -7.71 -6.94
N VAL A 111 -10.20 -7.00 -7.94
CA VAL A 111 -9.52 -6.83 -9.24
C VAL A 111 -8.76 -5.50 -9.31
N PRO A 112 -7.74 -5.37 -10.19
CA PRO A 112 -6.96 -4.15 -10.29
C PRO A 112 -7.80 -2.91 -10.64
N THR A 113 -7.57 -1.82 -9.93
CA THR A 113 -7.99 -0.47 -10.31
C THR A 113 -6.73 0.37 -10.49
N LEU A 114 -6.33 0.56 -11.74
CA LEU A 114 -5.05 1.18 -12.10
C LEU A 114 -5.25 2.63 -12.53
N LEU A 115 -4.16 3.38 -12.66
CA LEU A 115 -4.19 4.66 -13.38
C LEU A 115 -3.89 4.44 -14.85
N ARG A 116 -4.55 5.20 -15.72
CA ARG A 116 -4.14 5.39 -17.11
C ARG A 116 -2.89 6.28 -17.19
N PRO A 117 -2.20 6.36 -18.34
CA PRO A 117 -1.03 7.24 -18.50
C PRO A 117 -1.29 8.71 -18.18
N ASP A 118 -2.51 9.20 -18.41
CA ASP A 118 -2.98 10.55 -18.06
C ASP A 118 -3.36 10.72 -16.57
N LYS A 119 -3.14 9.68 -15.75
CA LYS A 119 -3.50 9.58 -14.33
C LYS A 119 -5.00 9.56 -14.04
N SER A 120 -5.85 9.36 -15.04
CA SER A 120 -7.27 9.04 -14.82
C SER A 120 -7.42 7.61 -14.29
N ILE A 121 -8.50 7.36 -13.54
CA ILE A 121 -8.76 6.03 -12.96
C ILE A 121 -9.26 5.08 -14.04
N ASN A 122 -8.60 3.93 -14.16
CA ASN A 122 -9.05 2.81 -14.97
C ASN A 122 -9.90 1.86 -14.13
N THR A 123 -11.20 1.80 -14.44
CA THR A 123 -12.20 0.98 -13.75
C THR A 123 -12.65 -0.23 -14.57
N ASP A 124 -12.06 -0.45 -15.75
CA ASP A 124 -12.54 -1.42 -16.74
C ASP A 124 -12.57 -2.86 -16.17
N HIS A 125 -11.55 -3.25 -15.39
CA HIS A 125 -11.51 -4.56 -14.75
C HIS A 125 -12.64 -4.74 -13.73
N LEU A 126 -12.91 -3.70 -12.93
CA LEU A 126 -13.95 -3.73 -11.90
C LEU A 126 -15.33 -3.82 -12.54
N VAL A 127 -15.62 -3.00 -13.55
CA VAL A 127 -16.90 -3.03 -14.28
C VAL A 127 -17.12 -4.40 -14.92
N ARG A 128 -16.10 -4.98 -15.56
CA ARG A 128 -16.19 -6.32 -16.15
C ARG A 128 -16.41 -7.40 -15.10
N ALA A 129 -15.73 -7.33 -13.96
CA ALA A 129 -15.91 -8.27 -12.86
C ALA A 129 -17.33 -8.21 -12.27
N ILE A 130 -17.87 -7.01 -12.08
CA ILE A 130 -19.26 -6.82 -11.60
C ILE A 130 -20.25 -7.40 -12.61
N ALA A 131 -20.11 -7.10 -13.90
CA ALA A 131 -20.98 -7.63 -14.94
C ALA A 131 -20.92 -9.18 -15.00
N MET A 132 -19.71 -9.73 -14.91
CA MET A 132 -19.49 -11.17 -14.86
C MET A 132 -20.19 -11.81 -13.64
N VAL A 133 -19.95 -11.30 -12.44
CA VAL A 133 -20.55 -11.82 -11.19
C VAL A 133 -22.07 -11.71 -11.25
N THR A 134 -22.62 -10.54 -11.56
CA THR A 134 -24.09 -10.32 -11.59
C THR A 134 -24.81 -11.16 -12.64
N SER A 135 -24.13 -11.56 -13.72
CA SER A 135 -24.68 -12.47 -14.73
C SER A 135 -24.80 -13.92 -14.27
N GLN A 136 -23.92 -14.39 -13.36
CA GLN A 136 -23.89 -15.77 -12.88
C GLN A 136 -24.52 -15.93 -11.48
N ALA A 137 -24.50 -14.88 -10.67
CA ALA A 137 -24.97 -14.91 -9.29
C ALA A 137 -26.49 -15.10 -9.21
N ARG A 138 -26.90 -15.92 -8.24
CA ARG A 138 -28.32 -16.11 -7.92
C ARG A 138 -28.87 -14.86 -7.21
N PRO A 139 -30.14 -14.48 -7.44
CA PRO A 139 -30.80 -13.47 -6.60
C PRO A 139 -30.61 -13.77 -5.11
N GLY A 140 -30.36 -12.72 -4.31
CA GLY A 140 -30.06 -12.83 -2.88
C GLY A 140 -28.59 -13.09 -2.55
N SER A 141 -27.71 -13.30 -3.53
CA SER A 141 -26.26 -13.35 -3.29
C SER A 141 -25.71 -12.00 -2.81
N THR A 142 -24.62 -12.06 -2.06
CA THR A 142 -23.88 -10.89 -1.55
C THR A 142 -22.72 -10.56 -2.45
N ILE A 143 -22.60 -9.31 -2.88
CA ILE A 143 -21.56 -8.82 -3.79
C ILE A 143 -20.88 -7.61 -3.14
N VAL A 144 -19.59 -7.76 -2.84
CA VAL A 144 -18.78 -6.77 -2.14
C VAL A 144 -17.64 -6.33 -3.03
N ILE A 145 -17.48 -5.02 -3.21
CA ILE A 145 -16.26 -4.46 -3.79
C ILE A 145 -15.18 -4.41 -2.71
N GLU A 146 -14.02 -5.00 -3.00
CA GLU A 146 -12.80 -4.94 -2.18
C GLU A 146 -11.74 -4.05 -2.82
N SER A 147 -11.78 -3.93 -4.15
CA SER A 147 -10.94 -3.02 -4.94
C SER A 147 -11.08 -1.56 -4.47
N SER A 148 -9.99 -0.80 -4.53
CA SER A 148 -10.03 0.63 -4.24
C SER A 148 -10.83 1.38 -5.32
N VAL A 149 -11.74 2.26 -4.89
CA VAL A 149 -12.60 3.07 -5.77
C VAL A 149 -12.69 4.51 -5.25
N SER A 150 -13.11 5.44 -6.10
CA SER A 150 -13.43 6.82 -5.69
C SER A 150 -14.72 6.86 -4.88
N VAL A 151 -14.87 7.90 -4.06
CA VAL A 151 -16.07 8.11 -3.24
C VAL A 151 -17.32 8.19 -4.12
N GLY A 152 -18.34 7.39 -3.82
CA GLY A 152 -19.61 7.26 -4.54
C GLY A 152 -19.63 6.18 -5.63
N MET A 153 -18.49 5.54 -5.93
CA MET A 153 -18.41 4.57 -7.02
C MET A 153 -19.12 3.26 -6.71
N THR A 154 -19.06 2.75 -5.48
CA THR A 154 -19.77 1.52 -5.10
C THR A 154 -21.26 1.69 -5.34
N ARG A 155 -21.83 2.81 -4.91
CA ARG A 155 -23.25 3.12 -5.15
C ARG A 155 -23.57 3.21 -6.64
N THR A 156 -22.70 3.85 -7.42
CA THR A 156 -22.86 3.97 -8.86
C THR A 156 -22.82 2.61 -9.57
N LEU A 157 -21.88 1.75 -9.19
CA LEU A 157 -21.61 0.48 -9.88
C LEU A 157 -22.52 -0.66 -9.41
N LEU A 158 -22.85 -0.72 -8.12
CA LEU A 158 -23.68 -1.77 -7.54
C LEU A 158 -25.13 -1.35 -7.26
N GLY A 159 -25.43 -0.06 -7.21
CA GLY A 159 -26.79 0.45 -7.01
C GLY A 159 -27.82 -0.11 -8.00
N PRO A 160 -27.53 -0.23 -9.31
CA PRO A 160 -28.46 -0.85 -10.27
C PRO A 160 -28.81 -2.31 -9.98
N TYR A 161 -28.06 -2.98 -9.08
CA TYR A 161 -28.21 -4.39 -8.76
C TYR A 161 -28.78 -4.62 -7.35
N SER A 162 -29.00 -3.56 -6.55
CA SER A 162 -29.34 -3.68 -5.12
C SER A 162 -30.72 -4.27 -4.84
N ASP A 163 -31.63 -4.25 -5.81
CA ASP A 163 -32.96 -4.87 -5.66
C ASP A 163 -32.90 -6.40 -5.80
N ARG A 164 -31.83 -6.92 -6.41
CA ARG A 164 -31.63 -8.36 -6.65
C ARG A 164 -30.56 -8.96 -5.74
N PHE A 165 -29.61 -8.17 -5.27
CA PHE A 165 -28.43 -8.65 -4.54
C PHE A 165 -28.13 -7.81 -3.30
N HIS A 166 -27.43 -8.42 -2.35
CA HIS A 166 -26.89 -7.71 -1.20
C HIS A 166 -25.57 -7.04 -1.58
N CYS A 167 -25.61 -5.75 -1.86
CA CYS A 167 -24.47 -5.01 -2.40
C CYS A 167 -23.76 -4.15 -1.35
N GLY A 168 -22.42 -4.18 -1.35
CA GLY A 168 -21.63 -3.35 -0.44
C GLY A 168 -20.15 -3.18 -0.80
N MET A 169 -19.40 -2.62 0.13
CA MET A 169 -17.99 -2.26 0.00
C MET A 169 -17.25 -2.58 1.29
N SER A 170 -16.07 -3.18 1.16
CA SER A 170 -15.12 -3.37 2.24
C SER A 170 -13.72 -3.05 1.73
N PRO A 171 -13.11 -1.92 2.11
CA PRO A 171 -11.76 -1.62 1.63
C PRO A 171 -10.73 -2.54 2.27
N GLU A 172 -9.75 -2.98 1.48
CA GLU A 172 -8.56 -3.64 2.01
C GLU A 172 -7.58 -2.63 2.64
N ARG A 173 -6.94 -2.98 3.76
CA ARG A 173 -6.07 -2.12 4.58
C ARG A 173 -4.69 -2.71 4.89
N VAL A 174 -4.34 -3.88 4.35
CA VAL A 174 -2.99 -4.46 4.50
C VAL A 174 -1.86 -3.58 3.94
N ASP A 175 -0.70 -3.66 4.58
CA ASP A 175 0.56 -3.02 4.13
C ASP A 175 1.46 -4.07 3.45
N PRO A 176 1.81 -3.90 2.17
CA PRO A 176 2.68 -4.83 1.46
C PRO A 176 4.01 -5.10 2.17
N GLY A 177 4.37 -6.39 2.23
CA GLY A 177 5.57 -6.90 2.89
C GLY A 177 5.50 -6.97 4.42
N ARG A 178 4.42 -6.48 5.05
CA ARG A 178 4.24 -6.54 6.50
C ARG A 178 3.45 -7.80 6.89
N THR A 179 3.98 -8.58 7.83
CA THR A 179 3.38 -9.83 8.32
C THR A 179 2.67 -9.70 9.66
N GLN A 180 2.89 -8.58 10.38
CA GLN A 180 2.36 -8.33 11.72
C GLN A 180 1.77 -6.92 11.85
N PRO A 181 0.53 -6.74 12.32
CA PRO A 181 -0.40 -7.82 12.70
C PRO A 181 -0.83 -8.64 11.46
N PRO A 182 -1.23 -9.91 11.61
CA PRO A 182 -1.79 -10.70 10.52
C PRO A 182 -3.09 -10.07 9.99
N ALA A 183 -3.48 -10.41 8.76
CA ALA A 183 -4.61 -9.76 8.09
C ALA A 183 -5.94 -9.85 8.87
N ARG A 184 -6.23 -11.00 9.50
CA ARG A 184 -7.44 -11.19 10.34
C ARG A 184 -7.53 -10.24 11.54
N GLU A 185 -6.40 -9.75 12.06
CA GLU A 185 -6.32 -8.85 13.21
C GLU A 185 -6.47 -7.37 12.80
N ILE A 186 -6.32 -7.04 11.52
CA ILE A 186 -6.54 -5.69 11.01
C ILE A 186 -8.05 -5.43 10.99
N PRO A 187 -8.57 -4.40 11.69
CA PRO A 187 -10.00 -4.14 11.71
C PRO A 187 -10.57 -3.95 10.31
N LYS A 188 -11.57 -4.77 9.96
CA LYS A 188 -12.18 -4.78 8.63
C LYS A 188 -13.36 -3.81 8.59
N ILE A 189 -13.24 -2.76 7.78
CA ILE A 189 -14.36 -1.82 7.55
C ILE A 189 -15.35 -2.47 6.60
N ILE A 190 -16.64 -2.46 6.94
CA ILE A 190 -17.70 -2.91 6.04
C ILE A 190 -18.80 -1.85 5.91
N SER A 191 -19.44 -1.82 4.76
CA SER A 191 -20.57 -0.95 4.48
C SER A 191 -21.42 -1.56 3.37
N ALA A 192 -22.71 -1.23 3.34
CA ALA A 192 -23.60 -1.76 2.33
C ALA A 192 -24.63 -0.72 1.88
N LEU A 193 -25.31 -1.00 0.77
CA LEU A 193 -26.37 -0.14 0.22
C LEU A 193 -27.69 -0.28 0.98
N SER A 194 -27.84 -1.30 1.82
CA SER A 194 -29.02 -1.53 2.66
C SER A 194 -28.66 -2.30 3.94
N GLU A 195 -29.52 -2.19 4.96
CA GLU A 195 -29.32 -2.90 6.24
C GLU A 195 -29.28 -4.43 6.06
N PRO A 196 -30.17 -5.08 5.28
CA PRO A 196 -30.05 -6.52 5.01
C PRO A 196 -28.74 -6.92 4.35
N ALA A 197 -28.20 -6.08 3.47
CA ALA A 197 -26.91 -6.35 2.84
C ALA A 197 -25.76 -6.22 3.85
N LEU A 198 -25.81 -5.23 4.73
CA LEU A 198 -24.84 -5.06 5.81
C LEU A 198 -24.84 -6.25 6.78
N LEU A 199 -26.03 -6.72 7.16
CA LEU A 199 -26.23 -7.94 7.95
C LEU A 199 -25.60 -9.17 7.28
N SER A 200 -25.84 -9.36 5.97
CA SER A 200 -25.27 -10.48 5.23
C SER A 200 -23.75 -10.42 5.15
N MET A 201 -23.17 -9.22 4.94
CA MET A 201 -21.72 -9.05 4.96
C MET A 201 -21.18 -9.35 6.36
N HIS A 202 -21.72 -8.72 7.40
CA HIS A 202 -21.28 -8.89 8.77
C HIS A 202 -21.20 -10.38 9.17
N LYS A 203 -22.20 -11.19 8.79
CA LYS A 203 -22.25 -12.64 9.04
C LYS A 203 -20.97 -13.37 8.62
N ILE A 204 -20.39 -13.06 7.46
CA ILE A 204 -19.18 -13.75 6.97
C ILE A 204 -17.90 -13.07 7.44
N TYR A 205 -17.85 -11.73 7.45
CA TYR A 205 -16.64 -11.00 7.82
C TYR A 205 -16.31 -11.17 9.30
N SER A 206 -17.31 -11.21 10.20
CA SER A 206 -17.08 -11.35 11.64
C SER A 206 -16.58 -12.73 12.06
N GLN A 207 -16.60 -13.72 11.16
CA GLN A 207 -16.03 -15.04 11.40
C GLN A 207 -14.60 -15.16 10.85
N ALA A 208 -14.24 -14.37 9.83
CA ALA A 208 -12.93 -14.38 9.21
C ALA A 208 -11.97 -13.32 9.81
N PHE A 209 -12.52 -12.21 10.33
CA PHE A 209 -11.76 -11.10 10.90
C PHE A 209 -12.15 -10.89 12.37
N GLU A 210 -11.17 -10.62 13.22
CA GLU A 210 -11.37 -10.51 14.67
C GLU A 210 -12.15 -9.26 15.06
N THR A 211 -11.99 -8.17 14.30
CA THR A 211 -12.73 -6.93 14.49
C THR A 211 -13.33 -6.46 13.17
N VAL A 212 -14.65 -6.32 13.15
CA VAL A 212 -15.41 -5.77 12.01
C VAL A 212 -16.06 -4.47 12.43
N ILE A 213 -15.87 -3.44 11.60
CA ILE A 213 -16.33 -2.09 11.86
C ILE A 213 -17.33 -1.70 10.76
N PRO A 214 -18.64 -1.83 11.00
CA PRO A 214 -19.65 -1.35 10.07
C PRO A 214 -19.71 0.18 10.11
N VAL A 215 -19.74 0.79 8.92
CA VAL A 215 -19.94 2.24 8.75
C VAL A 215 -21.23 2.52 8.00
N SER A 216 -21.73 3.74 8.12
CA SER A 216 -23.09 4.11 7.73
C SER A 216 -23.37 4.00 6.23
N THR A 217 -22.37 4.22 5.37
CA THR A 217 -22.54 4.24 3.92
C THR A 217 -21.27 3.74 3.21
N PRO A 218 -21.38 3.23 1.96
CA PRO A 218 -20.22 2.93 1.13
C PRO A 218 -19.27 4.11 0.96
N GLU A 219 -19.79 5.32 0.86
CA GLU A 219 -18.99 6.54 0.73
C GLU A 219 -18.05 6.74 1.94
N VAL A 220 -18.50 6.42 3.16
CA VAL A 220 -17.65 6.46 4.36
C VAL A 220 -16.55 5.40 4.31
N ALA A 221 -16.84 4.20 3.82
CA ALA A 221 -15.84 3.13 3.68
C ALA A 221 -14.79 3.47 2.61
N GLU A 222 -15.23 3.97 1.44
CA GLU A 222 -14.36 4.42 0.35
C GLU A 222 -13.48 5.58 0.81
N MET A 223 -14.08 6.59 1.45
CA MET A 223 -13.36 7.75 2.00
C MET A 223 -12.33 7.33 3.03
N THR A 224 -12.66 6.42 3.95
CA THR A 224 -11.72 5.93 4.98
C THR A 224 -10.41 5.43 4.35
N LYS A 225 -10.51 4.57 3.34
CA LYS A 225 -9.32 4.03 2.66
C LYS A 225 -8.49 5.09 1.97
N LEU A 226 -9.14 5.98 1.23
CA LEU A 226 -8.47 7.05 0.51
C LEU A 226 -7.82 8.03 1.49
N PHE A 227 -8.51 8.38 2.57
CA PHE A 227 -8.02 9.26 3.62
C PHE A 227 -6.76 8.69 4.28
N GLU A 228 -6.74 7.41 4.66
CA GLU A 228 -5.55 6.77 5.24
C GLU A 228 -4.30 6.91 4.37
N ASN A 229 -4.44 6.65 3.06
CA ASN A 229 -3.33 6.73 2.13
C ASN A 229 -2.95 8.18 1.79
N CYS A 230 -3.93 9.08 1.63
CA CYS A 230 -3.68 10.50 1.39
C CYS A 230 -3.03 11.18 2.60
N TYR A 231 -3.42 10.80 3.81
CA TYR A 231 -2.78 11.23 5.05
C TYR A 231 -1.29 10.85 5.06
N ARG A 232 -0.95 9.60 4.71
CA ARG A 232 0.46 9.18 4.57
C ARG A 232 1.19 10.00 3.51
N MET A 233 0.60 10.21 2.34
CA MET A 233 1.19 11.02 1.26
C MET A 233 1.54 12.44 1.73
N VAL A 234 0.58 13.14 2.36
CA VAL A 234 0.78 14.52 2.83
C VAL A 234 1.88 14.59 3.88
N ASN A 235 1.86 13.69 4.87
CA ASN A 235 2.86 13.71 5.94
C ASN A 235 4.26 13.33 5.44
N ILE A 236 4.39 12.39 4.51
CA ILE A 236 5.69 12.06 3.92
C ILE A 236 6.22 13.25 3.11
N SER A 237 5.36 13.90 2.31
CA SER A 237 5.75 15.12 1.59
C SER A 237 6.24 16.21 2.54
N TYR A 238 5.52 16.45 3.63
CA TYR A 238 5.91 17.44 4.63
C TYR A 238 7.24 17.08 5.32
N VAL A 239 7.41 15.83 5.74
CA VAL A 239 8.66 15.38 6.37
C VAL A 239 9.85 15.45 5.41
N ASN A 240 9.64 15.26 4.10
CA ASN A 240 10.67 15.49 3.09
C ASN A 240 11.11 16.96 3.04
N GLU A 241 10.17 17.92 3.11
CA GLU A 241 10.52 19.35 3.17
C GLU A 241 11.27 19.70 4.46
N ILE A 242 10.89 19.10 5.59
CA ILE A 242 11.61 19.27 6.86
C ILE A 242 13.03 18.71 6.75
N ALA A 243 13.23 17.56 6.11
CA ALA A 243 14.57 17.02 5.89
C ALA A 243 15.44 17.96 5.03
N ASP A 244 14.87 18.53 3.97
CA ASP A 244 15.56 19.51 3.13
C ASP A 244 15.91 20.80 3.91
N ALA A 245 15.06 21.22 4.85
CA ALA A 245 15.34 22.34 5.74
C ALA A 245 16.45 22.01 6.74
N CYS A 246 16.42 20.84 7.38
CA CYS A 246 17.47 20.35 8.28
C CYS A 246 18.85 20.34 7.59
N ALA A 247 18.91 19.87 6.34
CA ALA A 247 20.15 19.85 5.55
C ALA A 247 20.78 21.23 5.38
N LYS A 248 19.99 22.29 5.19
CA LYS A 248 20.49 23.68 5.08
C LYS A 248 21.11 24.20 6.38
N HIS A 249 20.78 23.59 7.51
CA HIS A 249 21.31 23.93 8.82
C HIS A 249 22.38 22.94 9.32
N GLY A 250 22.73 21.92 8.54
CA GLY A 250 23.65 20.86 8.96
C GLY A 250 23.09 19.99 10.10
N ILE A 251 21.76 19.86 10.19
CA ILE A 251 21.06 19.09 11.22
C ILE A 251 20.65 17.71 10.65
N ASP A 252 20.79 16.66 11.44
CA ASP A 252 20.27 15.33 11.09
C ASP A 252 18.74 15.29 11.23
N ALA A 253 18.05 15.13 10.10
CA ALA A 253 16.60 15.03 10.06
C ALA A 253 16.08 13.78 10.81
N ASP A 254 16.82 12.67 10.79
CA ASP A 254 16.42 11.44 11.48
C ASP A 254 16.47 11.63 13.00
N GLU A 255 17.46 12.36 13.51
CA GLU A 255 17.55 12.75 14.93
C GLU A 255 16.36 13.62 15.32
N VAL A 256 16.06 14.67 14.55
CA VAL A 256 14.93 15.59 14.81
C VAL A 256 13.60 14.83 14.86
N ILE A 257 13.36 13.96 13.88
CA ILE A 257 12.12 13.17 13.79
C ILE A 257 12.03 12.19 14.97
N SER A 258 13.14 11.55 15.34
CA SER A 258 13.17 10.60 16.45
C SER A 258 12.94 11.29 17.80
N ALA A 259 13.51 12.48 17.99
CA ALA A 259 13.27 13.32 19.16
C ALA A 259 11.80 13.78 19.22
N ALA A 260 11.23 14.25 18.10
CA ALA A 260 9.83 14.65 18.03
C ALA A 260 8.86 13.49 18.31
N ALA A 261 9.21 12.27 17.87
CA ALA A 261 8.43 11.05 18.09
C ALA A 261 8.34 10.63 19.56
N THR A 262 9.15 11.21 20.46
CA THR A 262 9.02 10.97 21.91
C THR A 262 7.79 11.63 22.52
N LYS A 263 7.16 12.59 21.81
CA LYS A 263 5.94 13.25 22.27
C LYS A 263 4.74 12.29 22.19
N PRO A 264 4.01 12.05 23.28
CA PRO A 264 2.97 11.01 23.31
C PRO A 264 1.68 11.36 22.54
N PHE A 265 1.52 12.61 22.11
CA PHE A 265 0.34 13.08 21.39
C PHE A 265 0.68 14.10 20.29
N GLY A 266 -0.17 14.15 19.26
CA GLY A 266 -0.09 15.16 18.20
C GLY A 266 1.10 15.03 17.25
N PHE A 267 1.88 13.96 17.34
CA PHE A 267 2.96 13.67 16.40
C PHE A 267 2.99 12.19 16.06
N GLN A 268 2.81 11.89 14.78
CA GLN A 268 3.04 10.57 14.22
C GLN A 268 4.32 10.63 13.39
N SER A 269 5.25 9.71 13.65
CA SER A 269 6.52 9.67 12.92
C SER A 269 6.33 9.16 11.49
N PHE A 270 6.92 9.88 10.54
CA PHE A 270 7.13 9.46 9.16
C PHE A 270 8.62 9.60 8.85
N LYS A 271 9.11 8.81 7.89
CA LYS A 271 10.51 8.86 7.46
C LYS A 271 10.63 9.61 6.14
N PRO A 272 11.60 10.54 6.01
CA PRO A 272 11.89 11.16 4.73
C PRO A 272 12.49 10.13 3.79
N GLY A 273 12.47 10.45 2.50
CA GLY A 273 13.13 9.66 1.49
C GLY A 273 13.08 10.31 0.11
N LEU A 274 13.54 9.56 -0.89
CA LEU A 274 13.55 9.99 -2.27
C LEU A 274 12.14 10.25 -2.86
N GLY A 275 11.13 9.54 -2.36
CA GLY A 275 9.75 9.65 -2.81
C GLY A 275 8.86 8.56 -2.22
N VAL A 276 7.68 8.38 -2.80
CA VAL A 276 6.70 7.37 -2.37
C VAL A 276 6.34 6.50 -3.56
N GLY A 277 6.46 5.17 -3.39
CA GLY A 277 6.09 4.20 -4.42
C GLY A 277 5.02 3.20 -4.00
N GLY A 278 4.82 2.19 -4.85
CA GLY A 278 3.82 1.13 -4.67
C GLY A 278 2.47 1.45 -5.32
N HIS A 279 1.50 0.55 -5.13
CA HIS A 279 0.21 0.62 -5.85
C HIS A 279 -0.87 1.47 -5.17
N CYS A 280 -0.65 1.90 -3.93
CA CYS A 280 -1.69 2.53 -3.12
C CYS A 280 -1.40 4.01 -2.88
N ILE A 281 -0.37 4.32 -2.11
CA ILE A 281 -0.09 5.67 -1.62
C ILE A 281 0.14 6.69 -2.76
N PRO A 282 0.95 6.42 -3.81
CA PRO A 282 1.17 7.41 -4.87
C PRO A 282 -0.02 7.56 -5.81
N ILE A 283 -1.00 6.65 -5.74
CA ILE A 283 -2.10 6.53 -6.69
C ILE A 283 -3.43 7.03 -6.10
N ASN A 284 -3.75 6.68 -4.85
CA ASN A 284 -4.99 7.03 -4.17
C ASN A 284 -5.29 8.54 -4.06
N PRO A 285 -4.31 9.46 -4.03
CA PRO A 285 -4.61 10.89 -4.16
C PRO A 285 -5.39 11.22 -5.43
N HIS A 286 -5.08 10.57 -6.56
CA HIS A 286 -5.83 10.76 -7.80
C HIS A 286 -7.28 10.28 -7.68
N TYR A 287 -7.53 9.22 -6.89
CA TYR A 287 -8.87 8.71 -6.64
C TYR A 287 -9.72 9.70 -5.86
N LEU A 288 -9.13 10.28 -4.82
CA LEU A 288 -9.83 11.22 -3.95
C LEU A 288 -10.07 12.57 -4.66
N MET A 289 -9.15 13.00 -5.52
CA MET A 289 -9.26 14.26 -6.25
C MET A 289 -10.22 14.22 -7.47
N VAL A 290 -10.79 13.06 -7.83
CA VAL A 290 -11.77 12.99 -8.95
C VAL A 290 -12.99 13.87 -8.71
N ASN A 291 -13.50 13.89 -7.48
CA ASN A 291 -14.72 14.60 -7.10
C ASN A 291 -14.54 15.51 -5.88
N ASN A 292 -13.31 15.82 -5.50
CA ASN A 292 -12.98 16.73 -4.41
C ASN A 292 -11.87 17.70 -4.83
N ASP A 293 -11.95 18.96 -4.40
CA ASP A 293 -10.82 19.87 -4.49
C ASP A 293 -10.03 19.89 -3.18
N LEU A 294 -8.78 19.42 -3.25
CA LEU A 294 -7.91 19.18 -2.10
C LEU A 294 -6.52 19.80 -2.37
N PRO A 295 -6.35 21.13 -2.25
CA PRO A 295 -5.13 21.83 -2.67
C PRO A 295 -3.87 21.34 -1.94
N VAL A 296 -3.97 21.05 -0.63
CA VAL A 296 -2.85 20.51 0.16
C VAL A 296 -2.40 19.14 -0.37
N LEU A 297 -3.35 18.23 -0.58
CA LEU A 297 -3.07 16.90 -1.12
C LEU A 297 -2.52 16.98 -2.54
N ARG A 298 -3.08 17.86 -3.38
CA ARG A 298 -2.64 18.08 -4.77
C ARG A 298 -1.18 18.50 -4.80
N ARG A 299 -0.80 19.46 -3.96
CA ARG A 299 0.58 19.95 -3.86
C ARG A 299 1.52 18.87 -3.35
N ALA A 300 1.19 18.21 -2.23
CA ALA A 300 1.99 17.13 -1.67
C ALA A 300 2.21 15.98 -2.68
N THR A 301 1.17 15.62 -3.44
CA THR A 301 1.25 14.60 -4.48
C THR A 301 2.18 15.03 -5.62
N ALA A 302 2.03 16.27 -6.12
CA ALA A 302 2.88 16.80 -7.19
C ALA A 302 4.36 16.85 -6.79
N ASP A 303 4.65 17.38 -5.60
CA ASP A 303 6.01 17.52 -5.09
C ASP A 303 6.66 16.14 -4.86
N THR A 304 5.92 15.19 -4.27
CA THR A 304 6.42 13.83 -4.04
C THR A 304 6.70 13.08 -5.34
N TRP A 305 5.88 13.26 -6.39
CA TRP A 305 6.12 12.66 -7.71
C TRP A 305 7.30 13.31 -8.47
N ALA A 306 7.56 14.59 -8.23
CA ALA A 306 8.66 15.32 -8.86
C ALA A 306 10.02 15.05 -8.19
N ARG A 307 10.01 14.83 -6.86
CA ARG A 307 11.21 14.71 -6.02
C ARG A 307 12.29 13.76 -6.56
N PRO A 308 12.01 12.52 -7.01
CA PRO A 308 13.06 11.63 -7.50
C PRO A 308 13.80 12.18 -8.73
N ARG A 309 13.07 12.81 -9.66
CA ARG A 309 13.66 13.40 -10.87
C ARG A 309 14.48 14.66 -10.56
N LEU A 310 13.99 15.49 -9.64
CA LEU A 310 14.74 16.67 -9.21
C LEU A 310 16.04 16.28 -8.50
N ALA A 311 15.99 15.27 -7.62
CA ALA A 311 17.17 14.70 -6.98
C ALA A 311 18.16 14.13 -8.01
N ALA A 312 17.68 13.40 -9.03
CA ALA A 312 18.52 12.87 -10.10
C ALA A 312 19.23 13.97 -10.89
N ARG A 313 18.55 15.08 -11.21
CA ARG A 313 19.14 16.22 -11.91
C ARG A 313 20.27 16.87 -11.10
N GLU A 314 20.04 17.13 -9.82
CA GLU A 314 21.07 17.72 -8.96
C GLU A 314 22.26 16.75 -8.78
N PHE A 315 22.00 15.46 -8.58
CA PHE A 315 23.04 14.44 -8.51
C PHE A 315 23.88 14.39 -9.78
N PHE A 316 23.22 14.31 -10.95
CA PHE A 316 23.88 14.23 -12.23
C PHE A 316 24.73 15.46 -12.53
N LYS A 317 24.24 16.65 -12.16
CA LYS A 317 24.98 17.91 -12.30
C LYS A 317 26.29 17.88 -11.51
N VAL A 318 26.27 17.39 -10.28
CA VAL A 318 27.49 17.23 -9.45
C VAL A 318 28.43 16.20 -10.08
N CYS A 319 27.91 15.06 -10.52
CA CYS A 319 28.72 14.03 -11.18
C CYS A 319 29.37 14.55 -12.48
N LYS A 320 28.63 15.28 -13.31
CA LYS A 320 29.12 15.88 -14.57
C LYS A 320 30.23 16.91 -14.37
N GLN A 321 30.21 17.63 -13.23
CA GLN A 321 31.29 18.55 -12.88
C GLN A 321 32.59 17.83 -12.52
N ALA A 322 32.49 16.62 -11.95
CA ALA A 322 33.66 15.81 -11.59
C ALA A 322 34.19 14.97 -12.77
N ASN A 323 33.30 14.50 -13.65
CA ASN A 323 33.63 13.74 -14.85
C ASN A 323 32.62 14.07 -15.96
N GLU A 324 33.10 14.44 -17.16
CA GLU A 324 32.23 14.79 -18.30
C GLU A 324 31.35 13.61 -18.75
N GLU A 325 31.78 12.37 -18.56
CA GLU A 325 31.00 11.16 -18.84
C GLU A 325 30.91 10.28 -17.58
N PRO A 326 30.09 10.68 -16.59
CA PRO A 326 30.09 10.01 -15.30
C PRO A 326 29.45 8.63 -15.40
N ARG A 327 30.10 7.64 -14.80
CA ARG A 327 29.55 6.28 -14.64
C ARG A 327 28.86 6.16 -13.29
N ILE A 328 27.57 5.87 -13.29
CA ILE A 328 26.71 5.95 -12.11
C ILE A 328 26.08 4.58 -11.83
N LEU A 329 26.15 4.15 -10.57
CA LEU A 329 25.40 3.01 -10.06
C LEU A 329 24.22 3.50 -9.22
N VAL A 330 23.01 3.06 -9.55
CA VAL A 330 21.80 3.28 -8.73
C VAL A 330 21.50 2.03 -7.90
N ILE A 331 21.43 2.15 -6.58
CA ILE A 331 21.12 1.04 -5.67
C ILE A 331 19.70 1.20 -5.11
N GLY A 332 18.91 0.13 -5.23
CA GLY A 332 17.53 0.08 -4.74
C GLY A 332 16.51 0.56 -5.78
N MET A 333 15.92 -0.40 -6.49
CA MET A 333 14.92 -0.18 -7.53
C MET A 333 13.51 -0.59 -7.09
N GLY A 334 13.40 -1.49 -6.11
CA GLY A 334 12.12 -1.80 -5.47
C GLY A 334 11.52 -0.57 -4.78
N PHE A 335 10.19 -0.48 -4.72
CA PHE A 335 9.52 0.70 -4.14
C PHE A 335 9.66 0.81 -2.61
N LYS A 336 10.03 -0.28 -1.94
CA LYS A 336 10.17 -0.43 -0.48
C LYS A 336 11.19 -1.55 -0.18
N PRO A 337 11.93 -1.48 0.94
CA PRO A 337 12.76 -2.59 1.41
C PRO A 337 11.98 -3.91 1.50
N GLY A 338 12.62 -4.99 1.09
CA GLY A 338 12.08 -6.34 1.06
C GLY A 338 11.13 -6.64 -0.11
N GLN A 339 10.96 -5.72 -1.06
CA GLN A 339 10.00 -5.86 -2.16
C GLN A 339 10.66 -5.72 -3.54
N SER A 340 10.34 -6.63 -4.46
CA SER A 340 10.77 -6.62 -5.87
C SER A 340 9.88 -5.76 -6.79
N VAL A 341 8.77 -5.26 -6.26
CA VAL A 341 7.79 -4.48 -7.03
C VAL A 341 8.36 -3.11 -7.36
N ILE A 342 8.26 -2.70 -8.62
CA ILE A 342 8.82 -1.43 -9.12
C ILE A 342 7.76 -0.38 -9.46
N SER A 343 6.49 -0.66 -9.19
CA SER A 343 5.40 0.27 -9.51
C SER A 343 5.53 1.59 -8.77
N CYS A 344 5.53 2.69 -9.52
CA CYS A 344 5.77 4.04 -8.99
C CYS A 344 7.07 4.14 -8.16
N SER A 345 8.07 3.29 -8.40
CA SER A 345 9.30 3.29 -7.60
C SER A 345 10.07 4.61 -7.74
N PRO A 346 10.46 5.26 -6.62
CA PRO A 346 11.35 6.42 -6.63
C PRO A 346 12.71 6.12 -7.28
N GLY A 347 13.28 4.94 -7.02
CA GLY A 347 14.57 4.54 -7.60
C GLY A 347 14.52 4.39 -9.12
N VAL A 348 13.42 3.83 -9.65
CA VAL A 348 13.17 3.79 -11.10
C VAL A 348 13.02 5.19 -11.67
N ALA A 349 12.19 6.04 -11.06
CA ALA A 349 12.01 7.42 -11.54
C ALA A 349 13.31 8.24 -11.51
N PHE A 350 14.20 7.97 -10.56
CA PHE A 350 15.53 8.57 -10.47
C PHE A 350 16.45 8.08 -11.60
N ALA A 351 16.53 6.76 -11.79
CA ALA A 351 17.37 6.16 -12.83
C ALA A 351 16.91 6.52 -14.26
N ASP A 352 15.60 6.53 -14.50
CA ASP A 352 15.01 6.96 -15.77
C ASP A 352 15.38 8.42 -16.07
N GLU A 353 15.39 9.29 -15.06
CA GLU A 353 15.80 10.70 -15.25
C GLU A 353 17.29 10.81 -15.57
N LEU A 354 18.16 10.02 -14.93
CA LEU A 354 19.59 9.98 -15.28
C LEU A 354 19.79 9.53 -16.74
N GLN A 355 19.03 8.53 -17.19
CA GLN A 355 19.05 8.09 -18.59
C GLN A 355 18.59 9.21 -19.54
N ASN A 356 17.49 9.91 -19.21
CA ASN A 356 16.98 11.04 -20.00
C ASN A 356 17.96 12.22 -20.07
N LEU A 357 18.81 12.39 -19.06
CA LEU A 357 19.88 13.40 -19.03
C LEU A 357 21.14 12.97 -19.82
N GLY A 358 21.15 11.77 -20.42
CA GLY A 358 22.28 11.27 -21.21
C GLY A 358 23.40 10.64 -20.38
N CYS A 359 23.07 9.96 -19.28
CA CYS A 359 24.04 9.14 -18.53
C CYS A 359 24.22 7.77 -19.21
N ASP A 360 25.16 7.67 -20.15
CA ASP A 360 25.44 6.41 -20.85
C ASP A 360 26.06 5.33 -19.94
N GLY A 361 26.84 5.75 -18.95
CA GLY A 361 27.49 4.88 -17.97
C GLY A 361 26.60 4.45 -16.80
N LEU A 362 25.29 4.29 -17.01
CA LEU A 362 24.31 4.00 -15.97
C LEU A 362 24.10 2.49 -15.78
N ALA A 363 24.15 2.04 -14.52
CA ALA A 363 23.73 0.70 -14.12
C ALA A 363 22.88 0.76 -12.84
N PHE A 364 22.18 -0.33 -12.53
CA PHE A 364 21.48 -0.48 -11.25
C PHE A 364 21.89 -1.75 -10.51
N TYR A 365 21.75 -1.74 -9.18
CA TYR A 365 21.86 -2.93 -8.35
C TYR A 365 20.69 -3.01 -7.37
N ASP A 366 19.95 -4.11 -7.45
CA ASP A 366 18.90 -4.48 -6.50
C ASP A 366 18.79 -6.02 -6.49
N PRO A 367 19.07 -6.69 -5.36
CA PRO A 367 19.02 -8.16 -5.28
C PRO A 367 17.64 -8.75 -5.52
N LEU A 368 16.57 -7.97 -5.34
CA LEU A 368 15.19 -8.46 -5.44
C LEU A 368 14.54 -8.12 -6.78
N VAL A 369 15.05 -7.13 -7.52
CA VAL A 369 14.49 -6.71 -8.82
C VAL A 369 15.23 -7.38 -9.96
N GLU A 370 14.51 -8.07 -10.83
CA GLU A 370 15.09 -8.80 -11.96
C GLU A 370 15.40 -7.88 -13.15
N GLN A 371 16.41 -8.25 -13.95
CA GLN A 371 16.79 -7.51 -15.15
C GLN A 371 15.61 -7.33 -16.13
N ALA A 372 14.74 -8.32 -16.23
CA ALA A 372 13.56 -8.29 -17.11
C ALA A 372 12.55 -7.18 -16.73
N GLN A 373 12.56 -6.70 -15.48
CA GLN A 373 11.68 -5.62 -15.04
C GLN A 373 12.16 -4.24 -15.50
N ILE A 374 13.47 -4.07 -15.76
CA ILE A 374 14.08 -2.81 -16.22
C ILE A 374 15.04 -3.13 -17.38
N PRO A 375 14.54 -3.43 -18.60
CA PRO A 375 15.39 -3.93 -19.68
C PRO A 375 16.40 -2.90 -20.22
N VAL A 376 16.11 -1.61 -20.04
CA VAL A 376 16.86 -0.50 -20.64
C VAL A 376 18.07 -0.04 -19.82
N ILE A 377 18.17 -0.45 -18.55
CA ILE A 377 19.31 -0.15 -17.68
C ILE A 377 19.93 -1.49 -17.28
N ARG A 378 21.26 -1.61 -17.40
CA ARG A 378 21.96 -2.84 -17.04
C ARG A 378 21.90 -3.06 -15.52
N LYS A 379 21.50 -4.26 -15.10
CA LYS A 379 21.64 -4.77 -13.74
C LYS A 379 23.09 -5.21 -13.51
N LEU A 380 23.68 -4.76 -12.41
CA LEU A 380 24.96 -5.27 -11.91
C LEU A 380 24.72 -6.65 -11.26
N SER A 381 25.54 -7.65 -11.57
CA SER A 381 25.40 -8.97 -10.95
C SER A 381 25.91 -8.97 -9.50
N GLU A 382 25.57 -10.01 -8.73
CA GLU A 382 26.07 -10.17 -7.35
C GLU A 382 27.60 -10.32 -7.32
N GLU A 383 28.18 -10.99 -8.31
CA GLU A 383 29.63 -11.16 -8.44
C GLU A 383 30.34 -9.84 -8.78
N GLU A 384 29.66 -8.96 -9.51
CA GLU A 384 30.17 -7.63 -9.85
C GLU A 384 30.04 -6.63 -8.69
N TYR A 385 29.14 -6.89 -7.74
CA TYR A 385 28.92 -6.04 -6.56
C TYR A 385 29.96 -6.31 -5.46
N SER A 386 31.19 -5.85 -5.70
CA SER A 386 32.27 -5.81 -4.70
C SER A 386 32.92 -4.42 -4.67
N ALA A 387 33.53 -4.03 -3.54
CA ALA A 387 34.09 -2.68 -3.40
C ALA A 387 35.11 -2.36 -4.51
N LYS A 388 35.98 -3.33 -4.83
CA LYS A 388 36.97 -3.21 -5.90
C LYS A 388 36.34 -2.99 -7.28
N LEU A 389 35.33 -3.76 -7.63
CA LEU A 389 34.69 -3.67 -8.95
C LEU A 389 33.81 -2.43 -9.06
N VAL A 390 33.07 -2.09 -8.00
CA VAL A 390 32.26 -0.87 -7.95
C VAL A 390 33.15 0.38 -8.12
N ASP A 391 34.29 0.47 -7.41
CA ASP A 391 35.24 1.57 -7.59
C ASP A 391 35.84 1.65 -9.00
N ALA A 392 36.07 0.50 -9.64
CA ALA A 392 36.63 0.43 -10.99
C ALA A 392 35.61 0.82 -12.07
N LEU A 393 34.36 0.39 -11.90
CA LEU A 393 33.29 0.54 -12.88
C LEU A 393 32.56 1.88 -12.78
N PHE A 394 32.45 2.45 -11.58
CA PHE A 394 31.63 3.63 -11.33
C PHE A 394 32.42 4.77 -10.70
N ASP A 395 31.96 5.98 -10.95
CA ASP A 395 32.49 7.22 -10.37
C ASP A 395 31.61 7.70 -9.21
N ALA A 396 30.32 7.35 -9.23
CA ALA A 396 29.39 7.67 -8.15
C ALA A 396 28.31 6.59 -7.97
N VAL A 397 27.76 6.51 -6.75
CA VAL A 397 26.71 5.59 -6.34
C VAL A 397 25.57 6.39 -5.70
N ALA A 398 24.34 6.20 -6.18
CA ALA A 398 23.13 6.76 -5.59
C ALA A 398 22.31 5.65 -4.91
N VAL A 399 22.20 5.69 -3.58
CA VAL A 399 21.35 4.75 -2.83
C VAL A 399 19.95 5.34 -2.70
N CYS A 400 19.02 4.83 -3.50
CA CYS A 400 17.62 5.29 -3.57
C CYS A 400 16.71 4.54 -2.60
N THR A 401 17.06 3.30 -2.23
CA THR A 401 16.34 2.51 -1.22
C THR A 401 17.32 1.58 -0.53
N LYS A 402 17.23 1.53 0.81
CA LYS A 402 17.99 0.58 1.63
C LYS A 402 17.37 -0.81 1.52
N GLN A 403 17.57 -1.45 0.37
CA GLN A 403 16.98 -2.73 0.03
C GLN A 403 17.55 -3.86 0.89
N ASP A 404 16.72 -4.87 1.18
CA ASP A 404 17.15 -6.07 1.87
C ASP A 404 18.17 -6.84 1.02
N LYS A 405 19.04 -7.62 1.68
CA LYS A 405 20.10 -8.44 1.05
C LYS A 405 21.22 -7.67 0.33
N VAL A 406 21.19 -6.34 0.33
CA VAL A 406 22.35 -5.55 -0.11
C VAL A 406 23.45 -5.63 0.96
N ASP A 407 24.67 -6.01 0.56
CA ASP A 407 25.83 -5.89 1.43
C ASP A 407 26.32 -4.43 1.47
N TRP A 408 26.04 -3.75 2.58
CA TRP A 408 26.43 -2.35 2.78
C TRP A 408 27.92 -2.18 3.14
N LEU A 409 28.63 -3.26 3.48
CA LEU A 409 30.09 -3.20 3.69
C LEU A 409 30.83 -2.88 2.39
N VAL A 410 30.27 -3.29 1.24
CA VAL A 410 30.79 -2.92 -0.09
C VAL A 410 30.91 -1.40 -0.22
N LEU A 411 29.85 -0.65 0.10
CA LEU A 411 29.85 0.81 0.00
C LEU A 411 30.76 1.48 1.03
N LYS A 412 30.89 0.90 2.23
CA LYS A 412 31.80 1.41 3.27
C LYS A 412 33.28 1.25 2.91
N ASN A 413 33.60 0.26 2.07
CA ASN A 413 34.96 -0.06 1.65
C ASN A 413 35.35 0.57 0.30
N LEU A 414 34.51 1.44 -0.27
CA LEU A 414 34.86 2.20 -1.45
C LEU A 414 35.94 3.24 -1.11
N THR A 415 36.88 3.38 -2.04
CA THR A 415 38.03 4.29 -1.92
C THR A 415 37.95 5.44 -2.92
N ARG A 416 37.14 5.30 -3.98
CA ARG A 416 37.07 6.27 -5.08
C ARG A 416 35.65 6.77 -5.35
N ALA A 417 34.70 5.87 -5.52
CA ALA A 417 33.35 6.25 -5.93
C ALA A 417 32.62 7.01 -4.80
N ALA A 418 32.05 8.17 -5.13
CA ALA A 418 31.27 8.96 -4.18
C ALA A 418 29.91 8.30 -3.93
N VAL A 419 29.46 8.26 -2.67
CA VAL A 419 28.16 7.65 -2.31
C VAL A 419 27.21 8.72 -1.80
N GLN A 420 26.05 8.84 -2.44
CA GLN A 420 24.93 9.68 -2.00
C GLN A 420 23.78 8.79 -1.51
N TRP A 421 23.28 9.08 -0.31
CA TRP A 421 22.12 8.41 0.28
C TRP A 421 20.89 9.32 0.18
N TYR A 422 19.74 8.74 -0.20
CA TYR A 422 18.45 9.42 -0.29
C TYR A 422 17.38 8.81 0.61
#